data_AF-A0A670HU48-F1
#
_entry.id   AF-A0A670HU48-F1
#
_cell.length_a   1.000
_cell.length_b   1.000
_cell.length_c   1.000
_cell.angle_alpha   90.00
_cell.angle_beta   90.00
_cell.angle_gamma   90.00
#
_symmetry.space_group_name_H-M   'P 1'
#
loop_
_entity.id
_entity.type
_entity.pdbx_description
1 polymer ?
#
loop_
_entity_poly.entity_id
_entity_poly.type
_entity_poly.pdbx_seq_one_letter_code
_entity_poly.pdbx_strand_id
1 'polypeptide(L)'
;MAGELIEPTSEKKVHIASRDISEILKERFERLSAADQSFFQSGSMFLALNGSLCGLVANSLFRRVLNITQARIVSALPMAVLPFITTVVTYECLINRPLMEGDLNCATCAWIRGGVIGGVIGWFYPIFLALPLNAALATRYLTTPMPGQENMLRYWMMVCKPVYKKMKFAAILQIAFGAYLTSKSHEIYIKMLQLPQPGEDPKEIKDKI
;
A
#
# COMPACT_ATOMS: atom_id res chain seq x y z
N MET A 1 -5.12 21.81 31.41
CA MET A 1 -4.15 20.70 31.53
C MET A 1 -4.83 19.60 32.34
N ALA A 2 -5.45 18.64 31.67
CA ALA A 2 -6.04 17.47 32.28
C ALA A 2 -5.79 16.31 31.31
N GLY A 3 -4.60 15.71 31.44
CA GLY A 3 -4.30 14.42 30.82
C GLY A 3 -4.76 13.36 31.81
N GLU A 4 -5.97 12.83 31.60
CA GLU A 4 -6.41 11.62 32.28
C GLU A 4 -5.53 10.45 31.80
N LEU A 5 -4.92 9.76 32.77
CA LEU A 5 -4.32 8.44 32.57
C LEU A 5 -5.41 7.49 32.07
N ILE A 6 -5.42 7.21 30.77
CA ILE A 6 -6.19 6.10 30.21
C ILE A 6 -5.61 4.81 30.80
N GLU A 7 -6.48 4.03 31.44
CA GLU A 7 -6.15 2.87 32.26
C GLU A 7 -5.41 1.76 31.48
N PRO A 8 -4.30 1.22 32.01
CA PRO A 8 -3.61 0.05 31.44
C PRO A 8 -4.49 -1.22 31.44
N THR A 9 -5.54 -1.26 32.25
CA THR A 9 -6.46 -2.41 32.36
C THR A 9 -7.46 -2.49 31.21
N SER A 10 -7.87 -1.34 30.66
CA SER A 10 -8.76 -1.26 29.50
C SER A 10 -8.02 -1.67 28.23
N GLU A 11 -6.82 -1.12 28.03
CA GLU A 11 -5.92 -1.46 26.92
C GLU A 11 -5.60 -2.96 26.92
N LYS A 12 -5.35 -3.55 28.10
CA LYS A 12 -5.08 -4.98 28.25
C LYS A 12 -6.29 -5.86 27.92
N LYS A 13 -7.52 -5.49 28.31
CA LYS A 13 -8.74 -6.24 27.97
C LYS A 13 -9.05 -6.16 26.47
N VAL A 14 -8.90 -4.99 25.87
CA VAL A 14 -9.07 -4.78 24.42
C VAL A 14 -8.04 -5.59 23.63
N HIS A 15 -6.78 -5.61 24.08
CA HIS A 15 -5.74 -6.42 23.45
C HIS A 15 -6.00 -7.93 23.55
N ILE A 16 -6.49 -8.43 24.68
CA ILE A 16 -6.84 -9.84 24.84
C ILE A 16 -8.00 -10.21 23.91
N ALA A 17 -9.08 -9.41 23.89
CA ALA A 17 -10.23 -9.65 23.03
C ALA A 17 -9.88 -9.58 21.53
N SER A 18 -9.06 -8.60 21.11
CA SER A 18 -8.59 -8.48 19.72
C SER A 18 -7.71 -9.68 19.33
N ARG A 19 -6.88 -10.18 20.25
CA ARG A 19 -6.05 -11.36 20.01
C ARG A 19 -6.91 -12.61 19.80
N ASP A 20 -7.93 -12.81 20.63
CA ASP A 20 -8.85 -13.94 20.51
C ASP A 20 -9.65 -13.88 19.18
N ILE A 21 -10.10 -12.68 18.77
CA ILE A 21 -10.76 -12.46 17.48
C ILE A 21 -9.82 -12.78 16.32
N SER A 22 -8.55 -12.36 16.41
CA SER A 22 -7.57 -12.61 15.36
C SER A 22 -7.22 -14.10 15.21
N GLU A 23 -7.24 -14.86 16.30
CA GLU A 23 -7.05 -16.31 16.28
C GLU A 23 -8.23 -17.02 15.62
N ILE A 24 -9.47 -16.63 15.98
CA ILE A 24 -10.69 -17.14 15.33
C ILE A 24 -10.69 -16.83 13.84
N LEU A 25 -10.36 -15.59 13.45
CA LEU A 25 -10.33 -15.19 12.04
C LEU A 25 -9.25 -15.93 11.24
N LYS A 26 -8.09 -16.22 11.84
CA LYS A 26 -7.06 -17.06 11.21
C LYS A 26 -7.55 -18.48 10.96
N GLU A 27 -8.20 -19.11 11.94
CA GLU A 27 -8.75 -20.45 11.75
C GLU A 27 -9.81 -20.47 10.63
N ARG A 28 -10.67 -19.45 10.58
CA ARG A 28 -11.65 -19.29 9.50
C ARG A 28 -11.01 -19.01 8.14
N PHE A 29 -9.89 -18.29 8.12
CA PHE A 29 -9.11 -18.06 6.90
C PHE A 29 -8.55 -19.37 6.34
N GLU A 30 -8.05 -20.27 7.18
CA GLU A 30 -7.55 -21.59 6.75
C GLU A 30 -8.66 -22.48 6.16
N ARG A 31 -9.91 -22.27 6.58
CA ARG A 31 -11.10 -22.97 6.05
C ARG A 31 -11.65 -22.38 4.75
N LEU A 32 -11.16 -21.23 4.28
CA LEU A 32 -11.60 -20.63 3.01
C LEU A 32 -11.15 -21.44 1.80
N SER A 33 -11.77 -21.15 0.65
CA SER A 33 -11.31 -21.69 -0.62
C SER A 33 -9.86 -21.27 -0.92
N ALA A 34 -9.07 -22.15 -1.54
CA ALA A 34 -7.68 -21.86 -1.90
C ALA A 34 -7.54 -20.62 -2.80
N ALA A 35 -8.56 -20.35 -3.64
CA ALA A 35 -8.60 -19.16 -4.50
C ALA A 35 -8.72 -17.86 -3.68
N ASP A 36 -9.60 -17.82 -2.68
CA ASP A 36 -9.76 -16.65 -1.82
C ASP A 36 -8.52 -16.43 -0.93
N GLN A 37 -7.95 -17.51 -0.38
CA GLN A 37 -6.70 -17.44 0.40
C GLN A 37 -5.55 -16.88 -0.43
N SER A 38 -5.36 -17.42 -1.64
CA SER A 38 -4.31 -16.97 -2.56
C SER A 38 -4.50 -15.52 -2.96
N PHE A 39 -5.73 -15.07 -3.23
CA PHE A 39 -6.00 -13.67 -3.56
C PHE A 39 -5.66 -12.73 -2.39
N PHE A 40 -6.08 -13.07 -1.18
CA PHE A 40 -5.82 -12.25 0.01
C PHE A 40 -4.32 -12.10 0.29
N GLN A 41 -3.56 -13.19 0.18
CA GLN A 41 -2.11 -13.19 0.36
C GLN A 41 -1.36 -12.52 -0.80
N SER A 42 -1.82 -12.69 -2.04
CA SER A 42 -1.15 -12.14 -3.22
C SER A 42 -1.51 -10.68 -3.48
N GLY A 43 -2.59 -10.15 -2.89
CA GLY A 43 -3.05 -8.78 -3.10
C GLY A 43 -1.97 -7.74 -2.82
N SER A 44 -1.22 -7.90 -1.71
CA SER A 44 -0.09 -7.02 -1.38
C SER A 44 1.03 -7.10 -2.41
N MET A 45 1.33 -8.29 -2.93
CA MET A 45 2.33 -8.49 -3.98
C MET A 45 1.93 -7.82 -5.30
N PHE A 46 0.67 -7.94 -5.74
CA PHE A 46 0.21 -7.31 -6.97
C PHE A 46 0.27 -5.78 -6.90
N LEU A 47 -0.15 -5.19 -5.78
CA LEU A 47 -0.04 -3.75 -5.59
C LEU A 47 1.43 -3.30 -5.54
N ALA A 48 2.30 -4.06 -4.86
CA ALA A 48 3.72 -3.78 -4.76
C ALA A 48 4.46 -3.87 -6.10
N LEU A 49 4.11 -4.84 -6.95
CA LEU A 49 4.64 -4.93 -8.31
C LEU A 49 4.28 -3.69 -9.13
N ASN A 50 3.02 -3.24 -9.06
CA ASN A 50 2.61 -2.01 -9.73
C ASN A 50 3.35 -0.77 -9.16
N GLY A 51 3.51 -0.69 -7.84
CA GLY A 51 4.28 0.39 -7.19
C GLY A 51 5.76 0.40 -7.62
N SER A 52 6.38 -0.76 -7.76
CA SER A 52 7.74 -0.94 -8.28
C SER A 52 7.87 -0.47 -9.74
N LEU A 53 6.92 -0.88 -10.60
CA LEU A 53 6.87 -0.41 -11.99
C LEU A 53 6.70 1.11 -12.06
N CYS A 54 5.85 1.67 -11.20
CA CYS A 54 5.67 3.11 -11.07
C CYS A 54 7.00 3.83 -10.73
N GLY A 55 7.77 3.29 -9.78
CA GLY A 55 9.10 3.80 -9.43
C GLY A 55 10.10 3.70 -10.58
N LEU A 56 10.12 2.60 -11.33
CA LEU A 56 10.97 2.43 -12.51
C LEU A 56 10.62 3.41 -13.64
N VAL A 57 9.32 3.62 -13.90
CA VAL A 57 8.85 4.58 -14.90
C VAL A 57 9.20 6.00 -14.47
N ALA A 58 8.95 6.37 -13.21
CA ALA A 58 9.32 7.67 -12.66
C ALA A 58 10.82 7.93 -12.80
N ASN A 59 11.65 6.94 -12.44
CA ASN A 59 13.10 7.02 -12.60
C ASN A 59 13.51 7.24 -14.06
N SER A 60 12.95 6.45 -14.99
CA SER A 60 13.22 6.60 -16.43
C SER A 60 12.86 8.00 -16.95
N LEU A 61 11.73 8.56 -16.49
CA LEU A 61 11.29 9.90 -16.88
C LEU A 61 12.21 10.99 -16.35
N PHE A 62 12.57 10.96 -15.06
CA PHE A 62 13.50 11.95 -14.48
C PHE A 62 14.89 11.88 -15.13
N ARG A 63 15.39 10.67 -15.41
CA ARG A 63 16.66 10.49 -16.12
C ARG A 63 16.65 11.13 -17.51
N ARG A 64 15.53 11.04 -18.24
CA ARG A 64 15.38 11.68 -19.55
C ARG A 64 15.33 13.21 -19.43
N VAL A 65 14.68 13.74 -18.40
CA VAL A 65 14.61 15.19 -18.17
C VAL A 65 15.97 15.78 -17.78
N LEU A 66 16.76 15.04 -16.98
CA LEU A 66 18.07 15.46 -16.47
C LEU A 66 19.27 14.94 -17.31
N ASN A 67 19.00 14.38 -18.49
CA ASN A 67 20.00 13.85 -19.43
C ASN A 67 20.99 12.83 -18.81
N ILE A 68 20.51 11.96 -17.92
CA ILE A 68 21.36 10.99 -17.20
C ILE A 68 21.42 9.66 -17.97
N THR A 69 22.61 9.27 -18.43
CA THR A 69 22.83 7.99 -19.15
C THR A 69 23.54 6.94 -18.27
N GLN A 70 24.25 7.38 -17.24
CA GLN A 70 25.10 6.60 -16.34
C GLN A 70 24.28 5.93 -15.22
N ALA A 71 24.80 4.87 -14.60
CA ALA A 71 24.19 4.22 -13.43
C ALA A 71 22.73 3.75 -13.62
N ARG A 72 22.37 3.27 -14.82
CA ARG A 72 20.99 2.85 -15.15
C ARG A 72 20.50 1.73 -14.24
N ILE A 73 21.29 0.67 -14.07
CA ILE A 73 20.95 -0.48 -13.20
C ILE A 73 20.97 -0.06 -11.73
N VAL A 74 22.01 0.67 -11.32
CA VAL A 74 22.21 1.12 -9.93
C VAL A 74 21.07 2.02 -9.46
N SER A 75 20.54 2.89 -10.32
CA SER A 75 19.37 3.72 -10.00
C SER A 75 18.04 2.97 -10.14
N ALA A 76 17.94 1.97 -11.00
CA ALA A 76 16.72 1.17 -11.16
C ALA A 76 16.46 0.26 -9.95
N LEU A 77 17.50 -0.33 -9.37
CA LEU A 77 17.39 -1.25 -8.24
C LEU A 77 16.66 -0.65 -7.02
N PRO A 78 17.09 0.48 -6.42
CA PRO A 78 16.38 1.08 -5.30
C PRO A 78 14.98 1.56 -5.69
N MET A 79 14.80 1.99 -6.95
CA MET A 79 13.51 2.45 -7.46
C MET A 79 12.51 1.32 -7.71
N ALA A 80 12.95 0.08 -7.80
CA ALA A 80 12.09 -1.09 -7.80
C ALA A 80 11.89 -1.64 -6.38
N VAL A 81 12.97 -1.85 -5.65
CA VAL A 81 12.97 -2.56 -4.36
C VAL A 81 12.32 -1.74 -3.26
N LEU A 82 12.64 -0.44 -3.14
CA LEU A 82 12.10 0.38 -2.05
C LEU A 82 10.59 0.57 -2.18
N PRO A 83 10.03 0.96 -3.36
CA PRO A 83 8.58 1.00 -3.52
C PRO A 83 7.91 -0.35 -3.31
N PHE A 84 8.53 -1.45 -3.76
CA PHE A 84 7.98 -2.80 -3.58
C PHE A 84 7.81 -3.13 -2.09
N ILE A 85 8.91 -3.09 -1.32
CA ILE A 85 8.88 -3.45 0.11
C ILE A 85 7.96 -2.49 0.87
N THR A 86 8.04 -1.18 0.59
CA THR A 86 7.20 -0.18 1.26
C THR A 86 5.72 -0.47 1.02
N THR A 87 5.35 -0.84 -0.21
CA THR A 87 3.96 -1.15 -0.54
C THR A 87 3.49 -2.43 0.16
N VAL A 88 4.30 -3.50 0.17
CA VAL A 88 3.96 -4.74 0.89
C VAL A 88 3.74 -4.45 2.37
N VAL A 89 4.71 -3.83 3.03
CA VAL A 89 4.65 -3.53 4.47
C VAL A 89 3.44 -2.64 4.78
N THR A 90 3.19 -1.61 3.98
CA THR A 90 2.06 -0.71 4.21
C THR A 90 0.72 -1.41 4.01
N TYR A 91 0.60 -2.27 3.00
CA TYR A 91 -0.61 -3.05 2.77
C TYR A 91 -0.87 -4.03 3.91
N GLU A 92 0.16 -4.76 4.35
CA GLU A 92 0.05 -5.68 5.48
C GLU A 92 -0.39 -4.95 6.76
N CYS A 93 0.27 -3.83 7.08
CA CYS A 93 0.00 -3.07 8.31
C CYS A 93 -1.34 -2.34 8.31
N LEU A 94 -1.76 -1.75 7.19
CA LEU A 94 -2.93 -0.87 7.15
C LEU A 94 -4.19 -1.54 6.58
N ILE A 95 -4.05 -2.67 5.90
CA ILE A 95 -5.17 -3.45 5.35
C ILE A 95 -5.27 -4.81 6.04
N ASN A 96 -4.30 -5.71 5.83
CA ASN A 96 -4.47 -7.11 6.22
C ASN A 96 -4.59 -7.29 7.74
N ARG A 97 -3.73 -6.62 8.51
CA ARG A 97 -3.79 -6.64 9.98
C ARG A 97 -5.12 -6.13 10.54
N PRO A 98 -5.60 -4.91 10.21
CA PRO A 98 -6.88 -4.43 10.74
C PRO A 98 -8.09 -5.20 10.20
N LEU A 99 -8.00 -5.87 9.04
CA LEU A 99 -9.02 -6.85 8.62
C LEU A 99 -9.02 -8.06 9.55
N MET A 100 -7.85 -8.63 9.84
CA MET A 100 -7.70 -9.82 10.68
C MET A 100 -7.92 -9.55 12.17
N GLU A 101 -7.78 -8.31 12.62
CA GLU A 101 -8.10 -7.87 13.98
C GLU A 101 -9.59 -7.47 14.13
N GLY A 102 -10.34 -7.42 13.02
CA GLY A 102 -11.76 -7.03 13.00
C GLY A 102 -12.01 -5.54 13.24
N ASP A 103 -11.01 -4.69 13.01
CA ASP A 103 -11.11 -3.22 13.13
C ASP A 103 -11.67 -2.58 11.85
N LEU A 104 -11.39 -3.17 10.67
CA LEU A 104 -11.85 -2.63 9.38
C LEU A 104 -13.13 -3.30 8.86
N ASN A 105 -14.26 -3.03 9.53
CA ASN A 105 -15.55 -3.68 9.22
C ASN A 105 -16.37 -3.00 8.10
N CYS A 106 -16.08 -1.74 7.76
CA CYS A 106 -16.86 -0.98 6.77
C CYS A 106 -16.29 -1.09 5.34
N ALA A 107 -17.15 -1.48 4.40
CA ALA A 107 -16.80 -1.61 2.97
C ALA A 107 -16.27 -0.28 2.39
N THR A 108 -16.93 0.84 2.69
CA THR A 108 -16.48 2.17 2.23
C THR A 108 -15.12 2.55 2.81
N CYS A 109 -14.84 2.22 4.07
CA CYS A 109 -13.56 2.51 4.70
C CYS A 109 -12.44 1.70 4.06
N ALA A 110 -12.69 0.41 3.79
CA ALA A 110 -11.76 -0.45 3.07
C ALA A 110 -11.48 0.11 1.66
N TRP A 111 -12.52 0.49 0.91
CA TRP A 111 -12.38 1.07 -0.42
C TRP A 111 -11.55 2.37 -0.41
N ILE A 112 -11.86 3.32 0.48
CA ILE A 112 -11.14 4.59 0.60
C ILE A 112 -9.68 4.34 1.03
N ARG A 113 -9.47 3.52 2.06
CA ARG A 113 -8.14 3.24 2.60
C ARG A 113 -7.25 2.59 1.54
N GLY A 114 -7.78 1.61 0.81
CA GLY A 114 -7.09 0.97 -0.33
C GLY A 114 -6.72 1.96 -1.43
N GLY A 115 -7.65 2.84 -1.82
CA GLY A 115 -7.40 3.86 -2.84
C GLY A 115 -6.34 4.87 -2.42
N VAL A 116 -6.36 5.32 -1.16
CA VAL A 116 -5.35 6.23 -0.59
C VAL A 116 -3.99 5.58 -0.55
N ILE A 117 -3.89 4.32 -0.10
CA ILE A 117 -2.62 3.58 -0.08
C ILE A 117 -2.08 3.42 -1.51
N GLY A 118 -2.92 3.00 -2.46
CA GLY A 118 -2.51 2.90 -3.86
C GLY A 118 -2.01 4.24 -4.43
N GLY A 119 -2.75 5.33 -4.22
CA GLY A 119 -2.38 6.66 -4.71
C GLY A 119 -1.12 7.23 -4.03
N VAL A 120 -1.01 7.14 -2.71
CA VAL A 120 0.11 7.73 -1.96
C VAL A 120 1.34 6.84 -2.05
N ILE A 121 1.23 5.56 -1.71
CA ILE A 121 2.37 4.64 -1.62
C ILE A 121 2.73 4.07 -3.00
N GLY A 122 1.73 3.76 -3.83
CA GLY A 122 1.93 3.18 -5.16
C GLY A 122 2.24 4.20 -6.26
N TRP A 123 1.91 5.48 -6.07
CA TRP A 123 2.13 6.53 -7.08
C TRP A 123 2.93 7.73 -6.60
N PHE A 124 2.53 8.38 -5.51
CA PHE A 124 3.18 9.61 -5.07
C PHE A 124 4.58 9.36 -4.50
N TYR A 125 4.72 8.37 -3.61
CA TYR A 125 5.97 8.02 -2.96
C TYR A 125 7.11 7.66 -3.94
N PRO A 126 6.89 6.81 -4.98
CA PRO A 126 7.94 6.50 -5.95
C PRO A 126 8.38 7.71 -6.79
N ILE A 127 7.46 8.64 -7.11
CA ILE A 127 7.81 9.89 -7.82
C ILE A 127 8.66 10.77 -6.92
N PHE A 128 8.26 10.92 -5.66
CA PHE A 128 8.99 11.73 -4.69
C PHE A 128 10.38 11.16 -4.40
N LEU A 129 10.50 9.83 -4.31
CA LEU A 129 11.78 9.13 -4.13
C LEU A 129 12.71 9.27 -5.34
N ALA A 130 12.17 9.25 -6.55
CA ALA A 130 12.96 9.37 -7.78
C ALA A 130 13.63 10.74 -7.94
N LEU A 131 13.01 11.81 -7.41
CA LEU A 131 13.48 13.18 -7.57
C LEU A 131 14.89 13.41 -6.95
N PRO A 132 15.11 13.21 -5.63
CA PRO A 132 16.43 13.42 -5.02
C PRO A 132 17.48 12.43 -5.55
N LEU A 133 17.09 11.19 -5.87
CA LEU A 133 18.02 10.21 -6.44
C LEU A 133 18.57 10.67 -7.78
N ASN A 134 17.69 11.14 -8.67
CA ASN A 134 18.11 11.63 -9.99
C ASN A 134 18.80 12.98 -9.92
N ALA A 135 18.41 13.85 -8.99
CA ALA A 135 19.14 15.09 -8.69
C ALA A 135 20.60 14.80 -8.32
N ALA A 136 20.82 13.89 -7.37
CA ALA A 136 22.15 13.51 -6.91
C ALA A 136 23.01 12.92 -8.05
N LEU A 137 22.42 12.09 -8.90
CA LEU A 137 23.10 11.54 -10.08
C LEU A 137 23.46 12.62 -11.09
N ALA A 138 22.56 13.56 -11.37
CA ALA A 138 22.83 14.66 -12.28
C ALA A 138 23.96 15.57 -11.77
N THR A 139 24.02 15.83 -10.46
CA THR A 139 25.14 16.56 -9.85
C THR A 139 26.44 15.77 -9.95
N ARG A 140 26.42 14.47 -9.63
CA ARG A 140 27.62 13.62 -9.62
C ARG A 140 28.23 13.45 -11.00
N TYR A 141 27.41 13.34 -12.04
CA TYR A 141 27.85 13.15 -13.42
C TYR A 141 27.85 14.43 -14.25
N LEU A 142 27.58 15.59 -13.64
CA LEU A 142 27.55 16.91 -14.27
C LEU A 142 26.69 16.94 -15.56
N THR A 143 25.56 16.23 -15.56
CA THR A 143 24.75 16.04 -16.79
C THR A 143 23.85 17.23 -17.10
N THR A 144 23.60 18.11 -16.13
CA THR A 144 22.77 19.31 -16.28
C THR A 144 23.22 20.36 -15.27
N PRO A 145 23.26 21.65 -15.64
CA PRO A 145 23.56 22.73 -14.70
C PRO A 145 22.47 22.78 -13.62
N MET A 146 22.91 22.66 -12.36
CA MET A 146 22.03 22.76 -11.20
C MET A 146 21.62 24.22 -10.95
N PRO A 147 20.40 24.47 -10.46
CA PRO A 147 19.93 25.83 -10.24
C PRO A 147 20.70 26.51 -9.09
N GLY A 148 20.89 27.83 -9.22
CA GLY A 148 21.24 28.67 -8.07
C GLY A 148 20.08 28.78 -7.07
N GLN A 149 20.37 29.18 -5.83
CA GLN A 149 19.37 29.28 -4.75
C GLN A 149 18.15 30.14 -5.14
N GLU A 150 18.38 31.21 -5.87
CA GLU A 150 17.37 32.16 -6.36
C GLU A 150 16.30 31.56 -7.27
N ASN A 151 16.60 30.46 -7.98
CA ASN A 151 15.70 29.88 -8.99
C ASN A 151 15.38 28.38 -8.75
N MET A 152 15.73 27.85 -7.57
CA MET A 152 15.65 26.43 -7.26
C MET A 152 14.22 25.86 -7.37
N LEU A 153 13.22 26.53 -6.80
CA LEU A 153 11.82 26.07 -6.86
C LEU A 153 11.30 26.03 -8.30
N ARG A 154 11.57 27.08 -9.08
CA ARG A 154 11.14 27.18 -10.49
C ARG A 154 11.76 26.08 -11.34
N TYR A 155 13.03 25.79 -11.12
CA TYR A 155 13.73 24.71 -11.79
C TYR A 155 13.09 23.35 -11.49
N TRP A 156 12.88 23.02 -10.21
CA TRP A 156 12.28 21.74 -9.83
C TRP A 156 10.83 21.60 -10.30
N MET A 157 10.05 22.67 -10.31
CA MET A 157 8.72 22.67 -10.93
C MET A 157 8.80 22.36 -12.43
N MET A 158 9.75 22.94 -13.16
CA MET A 158 9.96 22.68 -14.58
C MET A 158 10.36 21.21 -14.85
N VAL A 159 11.23 20.64 -14.01
CA VAL A 159 11.68 19.25 -14.10
C VAL A 159 10.54 18.27 -13.78
N CYS A 160 9.75 18.55 -12.74
CA CYS A 160 8.66 17.68 -12.29
C CYS A 160 7.44 17.71 -13.21
N LYS A 161 7.09 18.86 -13.79
CA LYS A 161 5.89 19.05 -14.64
C LYS A 161 5.72 18.00 -15.75
N PRO A 162 6.73 17.69 -16.59
CA PRO A 162 6.60 16.66 -17.62
C PRO A 162 6.44 15.25 -17.05
N VAL A 163 7.05 14.96 -15.89
CA VAL A 163 6.94 13.66 -15.22
C VAL A 163 5.52 13.47 -14.71
N TYR A 164 4.99 14.42 -13.95
CA TYR A 164 3.60 14.38 -13.45
C TYR A 164 2.58 14.28 -14.59
N LYS A 165 2.78 15.03 -15.68
CA LYS A 165 1.88 14.98 -16.84
C LYS A 165 1.79 13.58 -17.47
N LYS A 166 2.90 12.83 -17.51
CA LYS A 166 2.94 11.45 -18.03
C LYS A 166 2.43 10.43 -17.03
N MET A 167 2.64 10.66 -15.74
CA MET A 167 2.29 9.75 -14.65
C MET A 167 0.85 9.90 -14.15
N LYS A 168 0.07 10.87 -14.63
CA LYS A 168 -1.32 11.08 -14.17
C LYS A 168 -2.23 9.86 -14.36
N PHE A 169 -2.03 9.10 -15.45
CA PHE A 169 -2.81 7.88 -15.71
C PHE A 169 -2.41 6.76 -14.75
N ALA A 170 -1.13 6.64 -14.44
CA ALA A 170 -0.65 5.71 -13.41
C ALA A 170 -1.26 6.04 -12.04
N ALA A 171 -1.47 7.32 -11.72
CA ALA A 171 -2.14 7.74 -10.48
C ALA A 171 -3.56 7.14 -10.37
N ILE A 172 -4.36 7.33 -11.42
CA ILE A 172 -5.75 6.84 -11.46
C ILE A 172 -5.77 5.31 -11.37
N LEU A 173 -4.89 4.64 -12.12
CA LEU A 173 -4.78 3.18 -12.07
C LEU A 173 -4.40 2.68 -10.68
N GLN A 174 -3.45 3.32 -10.01
CA GLN A 174 -3.02 2.91 -8.67
C GLN A 174 -4.11 3.12 -7.61
N ILE A 175 -4.85 4.22 -7.67
CA ILE A 175 -5.98 4.48 -6.79
C ILE A 175 -7.08 3.43 -7.02
N ALA A 176 -7.48 3.21 -8.28
CA ALA A 176 -8.51 2.25 -8.62
C ALA A 176 -8.12 0.82 -8.25
N PHE A 177 -6.86 0.43 -8.51
CA PHE A 177 -6.35 -0.89 -8.23
C PHE A 177 -6.21 -1.15 -6.72
N GLY A 178 -5.68 -0.18 -5.97
CA GLY A 178 -5.61 -0.25 -4.50
C GLY A 178 -7.00 -0.37 -3.86
N ALA A 179 -7.97 0.43 -4.33
CA ALA A 179 -9.35 0.36 -3.87
C ALA A 179 -10.01 -0.99 -4.21
N TYR A 180 -9.80 -1.50 -5.43
CA TYR A 180 -10.34 -2.78 -5.87
C TYR A 180 -9.80 -3.96 -5.06
N LEU A 181 -8.47 -4.07 -4.92
CA LEU A 181 -7.83 -5.15 -4.16
C LEU A 181 -8.31 -5.17 -2.72
N THR A 182 -8.37 -3.99 -2.09
CA THR A 182 -8.80 -3.87 -0.70
C THR A 182 -10.29 -4.19 -0.52
N SER A 183 -11.13 -3.82 -1.48
CA SER A 183 -12.55 -4.18 -1.47
C SER A 183 -12.73 -5.69 -1.60
N LYS A 184 -11.94 -6.34 -2.44
CA LYS A 184 -11.95 -7.80 -2.55
C LYS A 184 -11.43 -8.49 -1.29
N SER A 185 -10.37 -7.96 -0.66
CA SER A 185 -9.93 -8.43 0.65
C SER A 185 -11.02 -8.28 1.72
N HIS A 186 -11.82 -7.21 1.67
CA HIS A 186 -12.96 -7.01 2.57
C HIS A 186 -14.12 -7.98 2.29
N GLU A 187 -14.45 -8.26 1.02
CA GLU A 187 -15.42 -9.32 0.68
C GLU A 187 -15.00 -10.69 1.23
N ILE A 188 -13.71 -11.03 1.12
CA ILE A 188 -13.14 -12.25 1.70
C ILE A 188 -13.28 -12.24 3.23
N TYR A 189 -13.06 -11.09 3.86
CA TYR A 189 -13.30 -10.91 5.29
C TYR A 189 -14.75 -11.15 5.70
N ILE A 190 -15.72 -10.64 4.95
CA ILE A 190 -17.14 -10.92 5.21
C ILE A 190 -17.46 -12.41 5.06
N LYS A 191 -16.89 -13.10 4.05
CA LYS A 191 -17.02 -14.56 3.92
C LYS A 191 -16.47 -15.29 5.16
N MET A 192 -15.35 -14.84 5.72
CA MET A 192 -14.81 -15.40 6.96
C MET A 192 -15.78 -15.23 8.13
N LEU A 193 -16.42 -14.07 8.27
CA LEU A 193 -17.42 -13.85 9.32
C LEU A 193 -18.65 -14.76 9.19
N GLN A 194 -19.03 -15.12 7.98
CA GLN A 194 -20.19 -15.99 7.69
C GLN A 194 -19.91 -17.48 7.91
N LEU A 195 -18.64 -17.89 8.04
CA LEU A 195 -18.33 -19.29 8.33
C LEU A 195 -18.81 -19.70 9.73
N PRO A 196 -19.46 -20.86 9.87
CA PRO A 196 -19.90 -21.37 11.16
C PRO A 196 -18.71 -21.68 12.07
N GLN A 197 -18.91 -21.57 13.38
CA GLN A 197 -17.85 -21.86 14.36
C GLN A 197 -17.36 -23.31 14.22
N PRO A 198 -16.07 -23.58 14.49
CA PRO A 198 -15.56 -24.94 14.51
C PRO A 198 -16.35 -25.78 15.51
N GLY A 199 -17.05 -26.82 15.03
CA GLY A 199 -17.86 -27.71 15.87
C GLY A 199 -19.38 -27.47 15.86
N GLU A 200 -19.89 -26.47 15.13
CA GLU A 200 -21.34 -26.28 14.94
C GLU A 200 -21.79 -27.01 13.65
N ASP A 201 -22.52 -28.11 13.82
CA ASP A 201 -23.02 -28.93 12.71
C ASP A 201 -24.05 -28.13 11.86
N PRO A 202 -24.03 -28.22 10.51
CA PRO A 202 -24.99 -27.54 9.63
C PRO A 202 -26.47 -27.87 9.89
N LYS A 203 -26.76 -28.87 10.73
CA LYS A 203 -28.10 -29.34 11.05
C LYS A 203 -28.78 -28.52 12.17
N GLU A 204 -28.05 -27.87 13.07
CA GLU A 204 -28.65 -27.05 14.14
C GLU A 204 -29.23 -25.71 13.65
N ILE A 205 -28.86 -25.26 12.45
CA ILE A 205 -29.36 -24.00 11.87
C ILE A 205 -30.78 -24.16 11.32
N LYS A 206 -31.20 -25.38 10.93
CA LYS A 206 -32.57 -25.63 10.45
C LYS A 206 -33.61 -25.72 11.55
N ASP A 207 -33.21 -26.01 12.79
CA ASP A 207 -34.13 -26.11 13.93
C ASP A 207 -34.28 -24.78 14.71
N LYS A 208 -33.54 -23.73 14.31
CA LYS A 208 -33.62 -22.38 14.90
C LYS A 208 -34.30 -21.34 13.99
N ILE A 209 -34.82 -21.76 12.82
CA ILE A 209 -35.60 -20.92 11.90
C ILE A 209 -37.05 -21.40 11.89
#